data_AF-A0A1G8E8M3-F1
#
_entry.id   AF-A0A1G8E8M3-F1
#
_cell.length_a   1.000
_cell.length_b   1.000
_cell.length_c   1.000
_cell.angle_alpha   90.00
_cell.angle_beta   90.00
_cell.angle_gamma   90.00
#
_symmetry.space_group_name_H-M   'P 1'
#
loop_
_entity.id
_entity.type
_entity.pdbx_description
1 polymer ?
#
loop_
_entity_poly.entity_id
_entity_poly.type
_entity_poly.pdbx_seq_one_letter_code
_entity_poly.pdbx_strand_id
1 'polypeptide(L)'
;MKDELYFIKTDPVSAKINLYNKLCCEEDGMLTYLKDNKKDNLEIIKSKTLDNIENFSREEFCSIFNWFNAKYGADREEMKTQLFVHGIDVFYDISNPLCIENFSHILSGYEDYLQSKFTFTVNSESFNHFLIYALFFTGLANAEEKYLFEFLKPDHKILYSLAEKAYDEKRYELTLQPEMYQYFSDLYDCTKFYKGSVITI
;
A
#
# COMPACT_ATOMS: atom_id res chain seq x y z
N MET A 1 -1.69 -14.27 -0.38
CA MET A 1 -0.98 -12.97 -0.47
C MET A 1 -0.05 -12.86 -1.68
N LYS A 2 0.16 -13.90 -2.51
CA LYS A 2 1.20 -13.82 -3.57
C LYS A 2 0.72 -13.11 -4.85
N ASP A 3 -0.57 -12.81 -4.95
CA ASP A 3 -1.21 -12.41 -6.21
C ASP A 3 -1.92 -11.05 -6.14
N GLU A 4 -1.89 -10.37 -4.98
CA GLU A 4 -2.53 -9.07 -4.78
C GLU A 4 -1.61 -8.12 -4.03
N LEU A 5 -1.66 -6.85 -4.41
CA LEU A 5 -0.96 -5.75 -3.74
C LEU A 5 -2.00 -4.89 -3.02
N TYR A 6 -1.88 -4.76 -1.69
CA TYR A 6 -2.82 -3.98 -0.89
C TYR A 6 -2.21 -2.66 -0.43
N PHE A 7 -3.03 -1.61 -0.45
CA PHE A 7 -2.69 -0.30 0.10
C PHE A 7 -3.58 0.00 1.29
N ILE A 8 -2.93 0.32 2.41
CA ILE A 8 -3.58 0.29 3.71
C ILE A 8 -3.32 1.59 4.46
N LYS A 9 -4.37 2.11 5.10
CA LYS A 9 -4.31 3.16 6.13
C LYS A 9 -4.63 2.52 7.48
N THR A 10 -4.15 3.13 8.54
CA THR A 10 -4.43 2.65 9.90
C THR A 10 -5.19 3.71 10.68
N ASP A 11 -6.06 3.23 11.57
CA ASP A 11 -6.67 4.03 12.62
C ASP A 11 -6.19 3.49 13.98
N PRO A 12 -5.14 4.12 14.57
CA PRO A 12 -4.61 3.70 15.84
C PRO A 12 -5.63 3.73 16.99
N VAL A 13 -6.65 4.60 16.94
CA VAL A 13 -7.66 4.69 18.01
C VAL A 13 -8.57 3.47 17.96
N SER A 14 -9.09 3.14 16.77
CA SER A 14 -9.92 1.95 16.57
C SER A 14 -9.13 0.66 16.84
N ALA A 15 -7.86 0.58 16.41
CA ALA A 15 -7.00 -0.57 16.66
C ALA A 15 -6.77 -0.82 18.17
N LYS A 16 -6.47 0.22 18.95
CA LYS A 16 -6.25 0.13 20.40
C LYS A 16 -7.40 -0.51 21.18
N ILE A 17 -8.63 -0.33 20.69
CA ILE A 17 -9.83 -0.86 21.32
C ILE A 17 -10.20 -2.19 20.67
N ASN A 18 -10.53 -2.16 19.38
CA ASN A 18 -11.16 -3.28 18.71
C ASN A 18 -10.16 -4.39 18.38
N LEU A 19 -9.03 -4.05 17.76
CA LEU A 19 -7.99 -5.05 17.42
C LEU A 19 -7.40 -5.66 18.69
N TYR A 20 -7.08 -4.84 19.69
CA TYR A 20 -6.57 -5.34 20.97
C TYR A 20 -7.55 -6.30 21.64
N ASN A 21 -8.82 -5.93 21.77
CA ASN A 21 -9.84 -6.80 22.36
C ASN A 21 -9.97 -8.11 21.58
N LYS A 22 -9.96 -8.06 20.25
CA LYS A 22 -10.02 -9.25 19.41
C LYS A 22 -8.79 -10.16 19.63
N LEU A 23 -7.59 -9.59 19.70
CA LEU A 23 -6.36 -10.32 19.97
C LEU A 23 -6.40 -11.02 21.34
N CYS A 24 -7.00 -10.40 22.36
CA CYS A 24 -7.17 -10.99 23.70
C CYS A 24 -8.27 -12.07 23.74
N CYS A 25 -9.36 -11.92 22.99
CA CYS A 25 -10.44 -12.90 22.97
C CYS A 25 -10.15 -14.12 22.10
N GLU A 26 -9.33 -13.97 21.06
CA GLU A 26 -9.09 -14.99 20.04
C GLU A 26 -7.60 -15.39 19.95
N GLU A 27 -6.90 -15.41 21.08
CA GLU A 27 -5.45 -15.70 21.15
C GLU A 27 -5.05 -16.98 20.41
N ASP A 28 -5.73 -18.09 20.71
CA ASP A 28 -5.43 -19.40 20.11
C ASP A 28 -5.55 -19.39 18.59
N GLY A 29 -6.50 -18.62 18.05
CA GLY A 29 -6.66 -18.42 16.61
C GLY A 29 -5.46 -17.68 16.03
N MET A 30 -5.07 -16.57 16.64
CA MET A 30 -3.94 -15.76 16.19
C MET A 30 -2.59 -16.50 16.29
N LEU A 31 -2.37 -17.31 17.33
CA LEU A 31 -1.13 -18.06 17.54
C LEU A 31 -0.77 -18.95 16.33
N THR A 32 -1.74 -19.43 15.56
CA THR A 32 -1.50 -20.26 14.37
C THR A 32 -0.77 -19.50 13.25
N TYR A 33 -0.91 -18.17 13.19
CA TYR A 33 -0.32 -17.30 12.17
C TYR A 33 1.02 -16.70 12.58
N LEU A 34 1.41 -16.84 13.83
CA LEU A 34 2.70 -16.38 14.33
C LEU A 34 3.79 -17.43 14.09
N LYS A 35 4.99 -16.95 13.73
CA LYS A 35 6.23 -17.76 13.72
C LYS A 35 6.75 -17.93 15.16
N ASP A 36 7.79 -18.74 15.33
CA ASP A 36 8.50 -19.12 16.57
C ASP A 36 8.33 -18.17 17.77
N ASN A 37 8.28 -18.70 19.01
CA ASN A 37 7.98 -17.92 20.23
C ASN A 37 6.61 -17.22 20.16
N LYS A 38 5.60 -17.95 19.64
CA LYS A 38 4.25 -17.45 19.34
C LYS A 38 3.60 -16.65 20.46
N LYS A 39 3.73 -17.09 21.72
CA LYS A 39 3.14 -16.40 22.89
C LYS A 39 3.81 -15.05 23.14
N ASP A 40 5.13 -15.01 23.16
CA ASP A 40 5.88 -13.77 23.37
C ASP A 40 5.62 -12.78 22.23
N ASN A 41 5.58 -13.27 20.98
CA ASN A 41 5.23 -12.45 19.82
C ASN A 41 3.82 -11.89 19.90
N LEU A 42 2.85 -12.68 20.38
CA LEU A 42 1.48 -12.21 20.57
C LEU A 42 1.42 -11.10 21.62
N GLU A 43 2.14 -11.23 22.73
CA GLU A 43 2.22 -10.17 23.75
C GLU A 43 2.90 -8.90 23.22
N ILE A 44 3.94 -9.03 22.39
CA ILE A 44 4.57 -7.90 21.70
C ILE A 44 3.56 -7.21 20.78
N ILE A 45 2.81 -7.95 19.97
CA ILE A 45 1.79 -7.41 19.07
C ILE A 45 0.68 -6.70 19.87
N LYS A 46 0.18 -7.31 20.95
CA LYS A 46 -0.81 -6.69 21.83
C LYS A 46 -0.29 -5.38 22.43
N SER A 47 0.95 -5.38 22.93
CA SER A 47 1.59 -4.17 23.48
C SER A 47 1.72 -3.07 22.43
N LYS A 48 2.17 -3.41 21.21
CA LYS A 48 2.27 -2.46 20.09
C LYS A 48 0.89 -1.95 19.65
N THR A 49 -0.14 -2.81 19.69
CA THR A 49 -1.53 -2.41 19.38
C THR A 49 -2.02 -1.33 20.34
N LEU A 50 -1.73 -1.46 21.64
CA LEU A 50 -2.08 -0.47 22.65
C LEU A 50 -1.30 0.86 22.49
N ASP A 51 -0.06 0.77 22.02
CA ASP A 51 0.79 1.93 21.79
C ASP A 51 0.48 2.64 20.46
N ASN A 52 0.78 2.02 19.33
CA ASN A 52 0.38 2.46 18.00
C ASN A 52 0.56 1.30 17.00
N ILE A 53 -0.48 0.94 16.27
CA ILE A 53 -0.46 -0.09 15.22
C ILE A 53 0.56 0.20 14.11
N GLU A 54 0.92 1.46 13.88
CA GLU A 54 1.98 1.83 12.92
C GLU A 54 3.37 1.32 13.31
N ASN A 55 3.58 0.93 14.57
CA ASN A 55 4.83 0.37 15.07
C ASN A 55 5.00 -1.13 14.77
N PHE A 56 4.03 -1.73 14.08
CA PHE A 56 4.16 -3.11 13.64
C PHE A 56 5.30 -3.26 12.64
N SER A 57 5.98 -4.41 12.67
CA SER A 57 6.82 -4.84 11.56
C SER A 57 5.96 -5.35 10.42
N ARG A 58 6.54 -5.44 9.20
CA ARG A 58 5.87 -6.10 8.06
C ARG A 58 5.37 -7.50 8.41
N GLU A 59 6.16 -8.28 9.15
CA GLU A 59 5.78 -9.66 9.51
C GLU A 59 4.60 -9.71 10.50
N GLU A 60 4.59 -8.83 11.49
CA GLU A 60 3.49 -8.70 12.45
C GLU A 60 2.20 -8.30 11.71
N PHE A 61 2.30 -7.31 10.82
CA PHE A 61 1.18 -6.85 10.01
C PHE A 61 0.64 -7.96 9.10
N CYS A 62 1.52 -8.66 8.38
CA CYS A 62 1.14 -9.79 7.53
C CYS A 62 0.51 -10.93 8.34
N SER A 63 0.96 -11.18 9.57
CA SER A 63 0.38 -12.22 10.43
C SER A 63 -1.07 -11.91 10.77
N ILE A 64 -1.36 -10.65 11.14
CA ILE A 64 -2.72 -10.18 11.43
C ILE A 64 -3.57 -10.21 10.16
N PHE A 65 -3.05 -9.71 9.06
CA PHE A 65 -3.77 -9.70 7.79
C PHE A 65 -4.14 -11.12 7.33
N ASN A 66 -3.21 -12.07 7.43
CA ASN A 66 -3.46 -13.48 7.12
C ASN A 66 -4.48 -14.13 8.07
N TRP A 67 -4.45 -13.77 9.36
CA TRP A 67 -5.44 -14.24 10.32
C TRP A 67 -6.85 -13.78 9.96
N PHE A 68 -7.03 -12.51 9.60
CA PHE A 68 -8.32 -12.00 9.11
C PHE A 68 -8.71 -12.64 7.77
N ASN A 69 -7.78 -12.76 6.84
CA ASN A 69 -8.04 -13.40 5.54
C ASN A 69 -8.49 -14.86 5.69
N ALA A 70 -7.93 -15.61 6.62
CA ALA A 70 -8.33 -16.99 6.83
C ALA A 70 -9.73 -17.13 7.46
N LYS A 71 -10.16 -16.13 8.24
CA LYS A 71 -11.48 -16.13 8.90
C LYS A 71 -12.59 -15.55 8.01
N TYR A 72 -12.28 -14.54 7.21
CA TYR A 72 -13.26 -13.76 6.46
C TYR A 72 -13.04 -13.73 4.95
N GLY A 73 -11.88 -14.20 4.44
CA GLY A 73 -11.48 -14.05 3.03
C GLY A 73 -12.28 -14.84 2.01
N ALA A 74 -13.31 -15.59 2.43
CA ALA A 74 -14.31 -16.12 1.50
C ALA A 74 -15.15 -14.99 0.87
N ASP A 75 -15.29 -13.87 1.58
CA ASP A 75 -15.93 -12.64 1.11
C ASP A 75 -14.95 -11.46 1.29
N ARG A 76 -14.50 -10.88 0.17
CA ARG A 76 -13.53 -9.79 0.14
C ARG A 76 -14.04 -8.56 0.88
N GLU A 77 -15.31 -8.21 0.69
CA GLU A 77 -15.88 -7.00 1.29
C GLU A 77 -16.13 -7.19 2.79
N GLU A 78 -16.51 -8.40 3.21
CA GLU A 78 -16.57 -8.74 4.63
C GLU A 78 -15.18 -8.68 5.26
N MET A 79 -14.13 -9.22 4.61
CA MET A 79 -12.77 -9.13 5.11
C MET A 79 -12.32 -7.67 5.29
N LYS A 80 -12.54 -6.82 4.28
CA LYS A 80 -12.24 -5.38 4.36
C LYS A 80 -13.02 -4.70 5.47
N THR A 81 -14.30 -5.02 5.62
CA THR A 81 -15.16 -4.48 6.69
C THR A 81 -14.64 -4.88 8.07
N GLN A 82 -14.26 -6.14 8.25
CA GLN A 82 -13.70 -6.62 9.50
C GLN A 82 -12.37 -5.95 9.81
N LEU A 83 -11.46 -5.83 8.85
CA LEU A 83 -10.21 -5.10 9.04
C LEU A 83 -10.47 -3.63 9.41
N PHE A 84 -11.39 -2.96 8.72
CA PHE A 84 -11.74 -1.56 8.93
C PHE A 84 -12.26 -1.32 10.35
N VAL A 85 -13.19 -2.16 10.84
CA VAL A 85 -13.70 -2.09 12.22
C VAL A 85 -12.57 -2.26 13.24
N HIS A 86 -11.50 -2.96 12.91
CA HIS A 86 -10.33 -3.17 13.76
C HIS A 86 -9.18 -2.18 13.47
N GLY A 87 -9.45 -1.08 12.75
CA GLY A 87 -8.50 0.00 12.53
C GLY A 87 -7.49 -0.24 11.40
N ILE A 88 -7.78 -1.17 10.49
CA ILE A 88 -6.98 -1.47 9.30
C ILE A 88 -7.84 -1.21 8.06
N ASP A 89 -7.63 -0.09 7.39
CA ASP A 89 -8.41 0.31 6.21
C ASP A 89 -7.68 -0.08 4.92
N VAL A 90 -8.15 -1.15 4.26
CA VAL A 90 -7.70 -1.53 2.92
C VAL A 90 -8.43 -0.67 1.89
N PHE A 91 -7.89 0.51 1.62
CA PHE A 91 -8.56 1.51 0.79
C PHE A 91 -8.38 1.27 -0.71
N TYR A 92 -7.39 0.47 -1.11
CA TYR A 92 -7.15 0.11 -2.50
C TYR A 92 -6.40 -1.21 -2.63
N ASP A 93 -6.60 -1.89 -3.75
CA ASP A 93 -5.93 -3.15 -4.05
C ASP A 93 -5.74 -3.33 -5.56
N ILE A 94 -4.65 -4.01 -5.94
CA ILE A 94 -4.36 -4.38 -7.32
C ILE A 94 -4.23 -5.90 -7.36
N SER A 95 -5.13 -6.56 -8.08
CA SER A 95 -5.15 -8.04 -8.20
C SER A 95 -4.58 -8.57 -9.52
N ASN A 96 -4.28 -7.69 -10.49
CA ASN A 96 -3.70 -8.12 -11.77
C ASN A 96 -2.17 -8.30 -11.62
N PRO A 97 -1.61 -9.51 -11.79
CA PRO A 97 -0.19 -9.76 -11.59
C PRO A 97 0.74 -8.91 -12.47
N LEU A 98 0.35 -8.65 -13.73
CA LEU A 98 1.14 -7.81 -14.64
C LEU A 98 1.17 -6.37 -14.14
N CYS A 99 0.04 -5.88 -13.60
CA CYS A 99 -0.04 -4.54 -13.03
C CYS A 99 0.79 -4.43 -11.72
N ILE A 100 0.82 -5.48 -10.90
CA ILE A 100 1.67 -5.54 -9.68
C ILE A 100 3.15 -5.52 -10.08
N GLU A 101 3.52 -6.25 -11.12
CA GLU A 101 4.88 -6.23 -11.68
C GLU A 101 5.22 -4.84 -12.21
N ASN A 102 4.36 -4.25 -13.06
CA ASN A 102 4.55 -2.88 -13.58
C ASN A 102 4.67 -1.85 -12.45
N PHE A 103 3.82 -1.92 -11.42
CA PHE A 103 3.88 -1.04 -10.25
C PHE A 103 5.24 -1.16 -9.57
N SER A 104 5.69 -2.39 -9.31
CA SER A 104 6.96 -2.67 -8.64
C SER A 104 8.15 -2.17 -9.45
N HIS A 105 8.14 -2.31 -10.78
CA HIS A 105 9.18 -1.79 -11.65
C HIS A 105 9.21 -0.26 -11.69
N ILE A 106 8.06 0.40 -11.80
CA ILE A 106 7.95 1.86 -11.80
C ILE A 106 8.44 2.42 -10.45
N LEU A 107 8.06 1.78 -9.34
CA LEU A 107 8.55 2.13 -8.01
C LEU A 107 10.06 1.97 -7.88
N SER A 108 10.61 0.81 -8.26
CA SER A 108 12.07 0.59 -8.22
C SER A 108 12.81 1.64 -9.04
N GLY A 109 12.26 1.98 -10.21
CA GLY A 109 12.78 3.03 -11.07
C GLY A 109 12.85 4.41 -10.41
N TYR A 110 11.79 4.79 -9.71
CA TYR A 110 11.72 6.02 -8.93
C TYR A 110 12.70 6.03 -7.75
N GLU A 111 12.77 4.93 -7.02
CA GLU A 111 13.68 4.75 -5.89
C GLU A 111 15.15 4.85 -6.30
N ASP A 112 15.52 4.27 -7.45
CA ASP A 112 16.88 4.34 -7.97
C ASP A 112 17.30 5.78 -8.31
N TYR A 113 16.34 6.61 -8.75
CA TYR A 113 16.58 8.04 -8.95
C TYR A 113 16.76 8.79 -7.62
N LEU A 114 15.91 8.51 -6.64
CA LEU A 114 16.00 9.13 -5.31
C LEU A 114 17.17 8.60 -4.47
N GLN A 115 17.83 7.52 -4.90
CA GLN A 115 18.83 6.79 -4.14
C GLN A 115 18.32 6.38 -2.75
N SER A 116 17.01 6.11 -2.65
CA SER A 116 16.32 5.77 -1.41
C SER A 116 15.22 4.78 -1.70
N LYS A 117 15.10 3.75 -0.86
CA LYS A 117 14.11 2.69 -0.98
C LYS A 117 12.93 2.97 -0.05
N PHE A 118 11.72 2.78 -0.55
CA PHE A 118 10.52 2.81 0.25
C PHE A 118 10.51 1.59 1.17
N THR A 119 10.24 1.83 2.45
CA THR A 119 9.96 0.74 3.37
C THR A 119 8.50 0.28 3.15
N PHE A 120 8.06 -0.75 3.88
CA PHE A 120 6.67 -1.20 3.78
C PHE A 120 5.64 -0.19 4.30
N THR A 121 6.10 0.85 5.02
CA THR A 121 5.30 1.95 5.56
C THR A 121 5.89 3.26 5.09
N VAL A 122 5.17 3.99 4.25
CA VAL A 122 5.64 5.24 3.65
C VAL A 122 4.72 6.37 4.08
N ASN A 123 5.27 7.54 4.42
CA ASN A 123 4.42 8.69 4.68
C ASN A 123 3.66 9.08 3.40
N SER A 124 2.41 9.50 3.55
CA SER A 124 1.52 9.86 2.44
C SER A 124 2.09 10.92 1.51
N GLU A 125 2.89 11.86 1.99
CA GLU A 125 3.53 12.88 1.15
C GLU A 125 4.53 12.26 0.17
N SER A 126 5.43 11.41 0.66
CA SER A 126 6.42 10.70 -0.17
C SER A 126 5.73 9.73 -1.13
N PHE A 127 4.68 9.05 -0.67
CA PHE A 127 3.86 8.19 -1.52
C PHE A 127 3.17 8.98 -2.63
N ASN A 128 2.56 10.13 -2.32
CA ASN A 128 1.92 11.01 -3.32
C ASN A 128 2.92 11.52 -4.36
N HIS A 129 4.13 11.89 -3.97
CA HIS A 129 5.18 12.27 -4.92
C HIS A 129 5.51 11.13 -5.90
N PHE A 130 5.61 9.90 -5.40
CA PHE A 130 5.77 8.73 -6.24
C PHE A 130 4.57 8.53 -7.19
N LEU A 131 3.34 8.64 -6.69
CA LEU A 131 2.13 8.49 -7.53
C LEU A 131 2.05 9.52 -8.65
N ILE A 132 2.41 10.78 -8.37
CA ILE A 132 2.46 11.85 -9.38
C ILE A 132 3.52 11.52 -10.45
N TYR A 133 4.70 11.07 -10.05
CA TYR A 133 5.72 10.59 -10.99
C TYR A 133 5.18 9.44 -11.86
N ALA A 134 4.54 8.45 -11.24
CA ALA A 134 4.01 7.28 -11.94
C ALA A 134 2.85 7.64 -12.89
N LEU A 135 2.00 8.61 -12.53
CA LEU A 135 0.98 9.20 -13.38
C LEU A 135 1.59 9.86 -14.62
N PHE A 136 2.67 10.62 -14.45
CA PHE A 136 3.37 11.18 -15.61
C PHE A 136 4.00 10.08 -16.47
N PHE A 137 4.68 9.11 -15.86
CA PHE A 137 5.35 8.04 -16.60
C PHE A 137 4.35 7.21 -17.43
N THR A 138 3.24 6.80 -16.82
CA THR A 138 2.20 6.01 -17.49
C THR A 138 1.33 6.86 -18.43
N GLY A 139 1.18 8.16 -18.17
CA GLY A 139 0.51 9.09 -19.05
C GLY A 139 1.29 9.32 -20.35
N LEU A 140 2.62 9.44 -20.28
CA LEU A 140 3.47 9.55 -21.47
C LEU A 140 3.42 8.30 -22.35
N ALA A 141 3.23 7.13 -21.75
CA ALA A 141 3.12 5.87 -22.47
C ALA A 141 1.75 5.65 -23.14
N ASN A 142 0.73 6.38 -22.72
CA ASN A 142 -0.64 6.17 -23.17
C ASN A 142 -1.15 7.44 -23.86
N ALA A 143 -1.34 7.39 -25.18
CA ALA A 143 -1.54 8.56 -26.04
C ALA A 143 -2.89 9.30 -25.85
N GLU A 144 -3.69 8.92 -24.86
CA GLU A 144 -4.95 9.57 -24.53
C GLU A 144 -4.73 10.84 -23.70
N GLU A 145 -5.50 11.88 -23.98
CA GLU A 145 -5.52 13.09 -23.14
C GLU A 145 -6.05 12.76 -21.75
N LYS A 146 -5.24 12.98 -20.71
CA LYS A 146 -5.63 12.70 -19.33
C LYS A 146 -5.63 13.98 -18.53
N TYR A 147 -6.83 14.45 -18.16
CA TYR A 147 -7.03 15.72 -17.46
C TYR A 147 -6.15 15.86 -16.21
N LEU A 148 -6.02 14.80 -15.40
CA LEU A 148 -5.21 14.82 -14.18
C LEU A 148 -3.71 15.03 -14.48
N PHE A 149 -3.21 14.49 -15.59
CA PHE A 149 -1.83 14.69 -16.03
C PHE A 149 -1.57 16.18 -16.33
N GLU A 150 -2.41 16.80 -17.15
CA GLU A 150 -2.28 18.21 -17.51
C GLU A 150 -2.52 19.13 -16.30
N PHE A 151 -3.39 18.73 -15.37
CA PHE A 151 -3.63 19.47 -14.14
C PHE A 151 -2.42 19.48 -13.19
N LEU A 152 -1.72 18.35 -13.03
CA LEU A 152 -0.58 18.23 -12.10
C LEU A 152 0.72 18.81 -12.68
N LYS A 153 0.89 18.80 -14.00
CA LYS A 153 2.14 19.18 -14.67
C LYS A 153 2.67 20.57 -14.32
N PRO A 154 1.86 21.65 -14.24
CA PRO A 154 2.33 22.99 -13.89
C PRO A 154 3.03 23.06 -12.53
N ASP A 155 2.52 22.31 -11.56
CA ASP A 155 2.98 22.33 -10.16
C ASP A 155 4.08 21.30 -9.87
N HIS A 156 4.24 20.28 -10.74
CA HIS A 156 5.16 19.16 -10.54
C HIS A 156 6.18 18.98 -11.66
N LYS A 157 6.72 20.09 -12.19
CA LYS A 157 7.66 20.10 -13.34
C LYS A 157 8.86 19.19 -13.18
N ILE A 158 9.43 19.11 -11.97
CA ILE A 158 10.60 18.25 -11.70
C ILE A 158 10.24 16.78 -11.87
N LEU A 159 9.12 16.34 -11.30
CA LEU A 159 8.64 14.96 -11.43
C LEU A 159 8.25 14.63 -12.86
N TYR A 160 7.65 15.60 -13.57
CA TYR A 160 7.35 15.45 -14.99
C TYR A 160 8.63 15.22 -15.82
N SER A 161 9.65 16.07 -15.68
CA SER A 161 10.91 15.92 -16.41
C SER A 161 11.63 14.61 -16.07
N LEU A 162 11.49 14.15 -14.82
CA LEU A 162 12.02 12.85 -14.42
C LEU A 162 11.31 11.69 -15.14
N ALA A 163 9.97 11.72 -15.17
CA ALA A 163 9.16 10.72 -15.85
C ALA A 163 9.42 10.69 -17.36
N GLU A 164 9.55 11.87 -17.97
CA GLU A 164 9.89 12.04 -19.39
C GLU A 164 11.25 11.40 -19.71
N LYS A 165 12.28 11.72 -18.93
CA LYS A 165 13.60 11.10 -19.08
C LYS A 165 13.54 9.57 -18.94
N ALA A 166 12.86 9.06 -17.92
CA ALA A 166 12.76 7.62 -17.69
C ALA A 166 12.01 6.89 -18.82
N TYR A 167 11.01 7.56 -19.40
CA TYR A 167 10.25 7.07 -20.54
C TYR A 167 11.09 7.05 -21.83
N ASP A 168 11.80 8.13 -22.13
CA ASP A 168 12.66 8.26 -23.31
C ASP A 168 13.82 7.27 -23.31
N GLU A 169 14.40 7.03 -22.13
CA GLU A 169 15.43 6.01 -21.92
C GLU A 169 14.89 4.57 -22.09
N LYS A 170 13.57 4.41 -22.27
CA LYS A 170 12.85 3.12 -22.27
C LYS A 170 13.29 2.23 -21.12
N ARG A 171 13.60 2.85 -19.98
CA ARG A 171 14.45 2.26 -18.93
C ARG A 171 13.93 0.94 -18.37
N TYR A 172 12.67 0.62 -18.61
CA TYR A 172 12.01 -0.56 -18.09
C TYR A 172 11.61 -1.60 -19.15
N GLU A 173 11.72 -1.31 -20.45
CA GLU A 173 11.24 -2.19 -21.55
C GLU A 173 9.83 -2.79 -21.30
N LEU A 174 9.01 -2.09 -20.51
CA LEU A 174 7.76 -2.63 -20.00
C LEU A 174 6.68 -2.59 -21.07
N THR A 175 5.98 -3.70 -21.23
CA THR A 175 4.63 -3.67 -21.78
C THR A 175 3.69 -3.18 -20.68
N LEU A 176 3.50 -1.86 -20.61
CA LEU A 176 2.61 -1.24 -19.63
C LEU A 176 1.17 -1.66 -19.88
N GLN A 177 0.51 -2.16 -18.83
CA GLN A 177 -0.92 -2.43 -18.90
C GLN A 177 -1.70 -1.11 -19.04
N PRO A 178 -2.72 -1.02 -19.91
CA PRO A 178 -3.50 0.20 -20.13
C PRO A 178 -4.09 0.79 -18.85
N GLU A 179 -4.43 -0.07 -17.89
CA GLU A 179 -5.07 0.26 -16.62
C GLU A 179 -4.10 0.88 -15.60
N MET A 180 -2.78 0.82 -15.83
CA MET A 180 -1.78 1.33 -14.87
C MET A 180 -2.01 2.80 -14.50
N TYR A 181 -2.35 3.63 -15.49
CA TYR A 181 -2.64 5.04 -15.23
C TYR A 181 -3.86 5.19 -14.30
N GLN A 182 -4.91 4.39 -14.51
CA GLN A 182 -6.10 4.44 -13.68
C GLN A 182 -5.78 4.04 -12.24
N TYR A 183 -4.99 2.97 -12.05
CA TYR A 183 -4.54 2.55 -10.73
C TYR A 183 -3.79 3.68 -9.99
N PHE A 184 -2.85 4.35 -10.66
CA PHE A 184 -2.14 5.48 -10.03
C PHE A 184 -3.04 6.69 -9.77
N SER A 185 -4.02 6.95 -10.64
CA SER A 185 -4.99 8.03 -10.49
C SER A 185 -5.88 7.81 -9.28
N ASP A 186 -6.45 6.61 -9.15
CA ASP A 186 -7.33 6.25 -8.05
C ASP A 186 -6.56 6.27 -6.71
N LEU A 187 -5.35 5.69 -6.70
CA LEU A 187 -4.48 5.75 -5.53
C LEU A 187 -4.21 7.20 -5.10
N TYR A 188 -3.89 8.08 -6.07
CA TYR A 188 -3.63 9.49 -5.78
C TYR A 188 -4.88 10.18 -5.22
N ASP A 189 -6.05 9.92 -5.78
CA ASP A 189 -7.30 10.45 -5.26
C ASP A 189 -7.60 9.98 -3.83
N CYS A 190 -7.27 8.72 -3.52
CA CYS A 190 -7.40 8.17 -2.17
C CYS A 190 -6.40 8.76 -1.17
N THR A 191 -5.25 9.29 -1.60
CA THR A 191 -4.15 9.69 -0.69
C THR A 191 -3.78 11.18 -0.71
N LYS A 192 -4.24 11.97 -1.68
CA LYS A 192 -3.85 13.39 -1.84
C LYS A 192 -4.09 14.30 -0.63
N PHE A 193 -5.11 14.01 0.18
CA PHE A 193 -5.42 14.77 1.41
C PHE A 193 -5.13 14.00 2.70
N TYR A 194 -4.70 12.75 2.58
CA TYR A 194 -4.33 11.94 3.73
C TYR A 194 -2.94 12.38 4.23
N LYS A 195 -2.76 12.39 5.55
CA LYS A 195 -1.53 12.87 6.21
C LYS A 195 -0.80 11.80 7.03
N GLY A 196 -1.36 10.60 7.10
CA GLY A 196 -0.76 9.48 7.83
C GLY A 196 0.17 8.65 6.95
N SER A 197 0.46 7.45 7.43
CA SER A 197 1.28 6.46 6.72
C SER A 197 0.43 5.58 5.80
N VAL A 198 0.98 5.23 4.65
CA VAL A 198 0.45 4.23 3.72
C VAL A 198 1.29 2.97 3.87
N ILE A 199 0.62 1.86 4.18
CA ILE A 199 1.23 0.54 4.30
C ILE A 199 0.97 -0.23 3.01
N THR A 200 2.01 -0.92 2.51
CA THR A 200 1.93 -1.74 1.29
C THR A 200 2.34 -3.19 1.59
N ILE A 201 1.42 -4.13 1.39
CA ILE A 201 1.62 -5.57 1.66
C ILE A 201 1.19 -6.49 0.52
#